data_AF-A0A1V2BA34-F1
#
_entry.id   AF-A0A1V2BA34-F1
#
_cell.length_a   1.000
_cell.length_b   1.000
_cell.length_c   1.000
_cell.angle_alpha   90.00
_cell.angle_beta   90.00
_cell.angle_gamma   90.00
#
_symmetry.space_group_name_H-M   'P 1'
#
loop_
_entity.id
_entity.type
_entity.pdbx_description
1 polymer ?
#
loop_
_entity_poly.entity_id
_entity_poly.type
_entity_poly.pdbx_seq_one_letter_code
_entity_poly.pdbx_strand_id
1 'polypeptide(L)'
;MEQVESGNGKNFPHLHTHIMNFKGWLRGIHHRVSENHMQAYLNEFHFRFNIRNHLGSIMHKLLSRMVAAAPLFLTLRELNG
;
A
#
# COMPACT_ATOMS: atom_id res chain seq x y z
N MET A 1 17.38 -7.85 -16.75
CA MET A 1 17.12 -8.35 -15.39
C MET A 1 17.70 -9.75 -15.34
N GLU A 2 18.67 -9.99 -14.45
CA GLU A 2 19.27 -11.31 -14.26
C GLU A 2 18.47 -12.07 -13.21
N GLN A 3 18.10 -13.32 -13.51
CA GLN A 3 17.39 -14.19 -12.59
C GLN A 3 18.41 -14.83 -11.64
N VAL A 4 18.21 -14.68 -10.34
CA VAL A 4 19.06 -15.25 -9.29
C VAL A 4 18.28 -16.34 -8.58
N GLU A 5 18.90 -17.48 -8.32
CA GLU A 5 18.29 -18.54 -7.53
C GLU A 5 17.94 -18.06 -6.11
N SER A 6 16.82 -18.52 -5.56
CA SER A 6 16.36 -18.01 -4.26
C SER A 6 17.18 -18.49 -3.08
N GLY A 7 17.93 -19.60 -3.22
CA GLY A 7 18.65 -20.24 -2.12
C GLY A 7 17.71 -20.60 -0.95
N ASN A 8 16.52 -21.14 -1.25
CA ASN A 8 15.43 -21.34 -0.29
C ASN A 8 15.00 -20.03 0.41
N GLY A 9 14.95 -18.94 -0.36
CA GLY A 9 14.64 -17.60 0.12
C GLY A 9 15.82 -16.86 0.77
N LYS A 10 16.94 -17.51 1.10
CA LYS A 10 18.07 -16.86 1.78
C LYS A 10 18.68 -15.69 0.99
N ASN A 11 18.54 -15.71 -0.34
CA ASN A 11 19.10 -14.69 -1.22
C ASN A 11 18.25 -13.40 -1.30
N PHE A 12 17.09 -13.34 -0.62
CA PHE A 12 16.18 -12.19 -0.66
C PHE A 12 15.86 -11.60 0.73
N PRO A 13 16.86 -11.23 1.55
CA PRO A 13 16.63 -10.74 2.91
C PRO A 13 15.70 -9.53 2.97
N HIS A 14 15.84 -8.59 2.03
CA HIS A 14 14.99 -7.40 1.96
C HIS A 14 13.52 -7.74 1.65
N LEU A 15 13.28 -8.74 0.80
CA LEU A 15 11.92 -9.18 0.49
C LEU A 15 11.25 -9.78 1.72
N HIS A 16 11.97 -10.60 2.50
CA HIS A 16 11.45 -11.16 3.75
C HIS A 16 11.09 -10.07 4.75
N THR A 17 11.98 -9.08 4.95
CA THR A 17 11.68 -7.92 5.79
C THR A 17 10.46 -7.16 5.29
N HIS A 18 10.32 -6.98 3.97
CA HIS A 18 9.18 -6.29 3.38
C HIS A 18 7.86 -7.04 3.63
N ILE A 19 7.84 -8.36 3.44
CA ILE A 19 6.69 -9.22 3.71
C ILE A 19 6.33 -9.20 5.21
N MET A 20 7.32 -9.24 6.10
CA MET A 20 7.08 -9.16 7.54
C MET A 20 6.48 -7.82 7.95
N ASN A 21 6.98 -6.71 7.41
CA ASN A 21 6.43 -5.38 7.64
C ASN A 21 4.98 -5.27 7.15
N PHE A 22 4.68 -5.80 5.96
CA PHE A 22 3.32 -5.84 5.43
C PHE A 22 2.39 -6.64 6.34
N LYS A 23 2.79 -7.86 6.76
CA LYS A 23 2.00 -8.72 7.66
C LYS A 23 1.73 -8.03 9.01
N GLY A 24 2.74 -7.36 9.57
CA GLY A 24 2.62 -6.62 10.83
C GLY A 24 1.64 -5.46 10.73
N TRP A 25 1.76 -4.65 9.67
CA TRP A 25 0.83 -3.56 9.38
C TRP A 25 -0.61 -4.06 9.16
N LEU A 26 -0.78 -5.07 8.32
CA LEU A 26 -2.08 -5.64 7.97
C LEU A 26 -2.82 -6.13 9.23
N ARG A 27 -2.12 -6.82 10.13
CA ARG A 27 -2.67 -7.30 11.41
C ARG A 27 -2.97 -6.17 12.40
N GLY A 28 -2.19 -5.09 12.38
CA GLY A 28 -2.35 -3.97 13.31
C GLY A 28 -3.49 -3.02 12.96
N ILE A 29 -3.85 -2.91 11.68
CA ILE A 29 -4.85 -1.95 11.20
C ILE A 29 -6.22 -2.61 10.95
N HIS A 30 -6.25 -3.81 10.37
CA HIS A 30 -7.49 -4.44 9.93
C HIS A 30 -7.94 -5.55 10.89
N HIS A 31 -9.13 -5.41 11.46
CA HIS A 31 -9.74 -6.44 12.31
C HIS A 31 -10.16 -7.70 11.52
N ARG A 32 -10.55 -7.53 10.25
CA ARG A 32 -10.86 -8.61 9.30
C ARG A 32 -10.16 -8.32 7.99
N VAL A 33 -9.57 -9.36 7.41
CA VAL A 33 -8.85 -9.30 6.13
C VAL A 33 -9.58 -10.22 5.16
N SER A 34 -9.87 -9.72 3.97
CA SER A 34 -10.46 -10.49 2.88
C SER A 34 -9.52 -10.53 1.68
N GLU A 35 -9.40 -11.69 1.05
CA GLU A 35 -8.58 -11.86 -0.16
C GLU A 35 -9.05 -10.95 -1.30
N ASN A 36 -10.37 -10.68 -1.38
CA ASN A 36 -10.96 -9.78 -2.38
C ASN A 36 -10.41 -8.35 -2.33
N HIS A 37 -9.79 -7.95 -1.22
CA HIS A 37 -9.23 -6.61 -1.02
C HIS A 37 -7.70 -6.59 -0.98
N MET A 38 -7.02 -7.70 -1.30
CA MET A 38 -5.56 -7.80 -1.20
C MET A 38 -4.82 -6.67 -1.93
N GLN A 39 -5.26 -6.33 -3.14
CA GLN A 39 -4.62 -5.25 -3.90
C GLN A 39 -4.81 -3.88 -3.24
N ALA A 40 -5.97 -3.63 -2.63
CA ALA A 40 -6.21 -2.39 -1.89
C ALA A 40 -5.32 -2.28 -0.66
N TYR A 41 -5.17 -3.37 0.11
CA TYR A 41 -4.24 -3.43 1.23
C TYR A 41 -2.79 -3.18 0.81
N LEU A 42 -2.36 -3.79 -0.30
CA LEU A 42 -1.02 -3.55 -0.85
C LEU A 42 -0.86 -2.09 -1.27
N ASN A 43 -1.81 -1.51 -1.99
CA ASN A 43 -1.73 -0.12 -2.43
C ASN A 43 -1.59 0.84 -1.24
N GLU A 44 -2.39 0.63 -0.19
CA GLU A 44 -2.32 1.44 1.02
C GLU A 44 -0.99 1.24 1.77
N PHE A 45 -0.54 0.00 1.93
CA PHE A 45 0.74 -0.30 2.57
C PHE A 45 1.90 0.39 1.83
N HIS A 46 1.97 0.27 0.50
CA HIS A 46 3.03 0.88 -0.29
C HIS A 46 2.99 2.41 -0.22
N PHE A 47 1.78 3.01 -0.25
CA PHE A 47 1.65 4.45 -0.04
C PHE A 47 2.26 4.86 1.30
N ARG A 48 1.88 4.20 2.41
CA ARG A 48 2.43 4.47 3.75
C ARG A 48 3.93 4.22 3.83
N PHE A 49 4.40 3.09 3.27
CA PHE A 49 5.80 2.70 3.30
C PHE A 49 6.69 3.71 2.55
N ASN A 50 6.23 4.23 1.42
CA ASN A 50 6.98 5.17 0.60
C ASN A 50 7.02 6.59 1.19
N ILE A 51 5.98 7.00 1.93
CA ILE A 51 5.92 8.35 2.53
C ILE A 51 6.50 8.43 3.95
N ARG A 52 6.77 7.30 4.61
CA ARG A 52 7.20 7.26 6.03
C ARG A 52 8.48 8.07 6.33
N ASN A 53 9.35 8.23 5.34
CA ASN A 53 10.58 9.03 5.45
C ASN A 53 10.39 10.49 5.01
N HIS A 54 9.18 10.86 4.57
CA HIS A 54 8.84 12.17 4.01
C HIS A 54 7.55 12.73 4.62
N LEU A 55 7.28 12.43 5.89
CA LEU A 55 6.04 12.78 6.59
C LEU A 55 5.77 14.30 6.56
N GLY A 56 6.80 15.15 6.64
CA GLY A 56 6.65 16.61 6.53
C GLY A 56 6.08 17.08 5.19
N SER A 57 6.14 16.25 4.13
CA SER A 57 5.62 16.58 2.80
C SER A 57 4.24 15.98 2.50
N ILE A 58 3.67 15.19 3.42
CA ILE A 58 2.46 14.39 3.15
C ILE A 58 1.26 15.26 2.80
N MET A 59 1.02 16.32 3.58
CA MET A 59 -0.11 17.23 3.37
C MET A 59 -0.01 17.94 2.03
N HIS A 60 1.16 18.49 1.72
CA HIS A 60 1.40 19.15 0.43
C HIS A 60 1.18 18.20 -0.75
N LYS A 61 1.78 17.00 -0.71
CA LYS A 61 1.63 15.99 -1.78
C LYS A 61 0.18 15.53 -1.95
N LEU A 62 -0.57 15.40 -0.85
CA LEU A 62 -1.98 15.02 -0.90
C LEU A 62 -2.81 16.10 -1.59
N LEU A 63 -2.67 17.35 -1.15
CA LEU A 63 -3.38 18.49 -1.74
C LEU A 63 -3.05 18.67 -3.22
N SER A 64 -1.76 18.63 -3.59
CA SER A 64 -1.34 18.73 -5.00
C SER A 64 -1.97 17.63 -5.87
N ARG A 65 -2.07 16.41 -5.37
CA ARG A 65 -2.70 15.29 -6.10
C ARG A 65 -4.21 15.45 -6.19
N MET A 66 -4.87 15.91 -5.12
CA MET A 66 -6.32 16.16 -5.14
C MET A 66 -6.68 17.23 -6.18
N VAL A 67 -5.89 18.30 -6.27
CA VAL A 67 -6.11 19.37 -7.27
C VAL A 67 -5.84 18.89 -8.70
N ALA A 68 -4.84 18.02 -8.88
CA ALA A 68 -4.49 17.50 -10.21
C ALA A 68 -5.40 16.37 -10.70
N ALA A 69 -6.10 15.68 -9.78
CA ALA A 69 -7.00 14.58 -10.13
C ALA A 69 -8.28 15.10 -10.78
N ALA A 70 -8.81 14.34 -11.74
CA ALA A 70 -10.14 14.63 -12.29
C ALA A 70 -11.19 14.50 -11.18
N PRO A 71 -12.21 15.39 -11.16
CA PRO A 71 -13.27 15.32 -10.17
C PRO A 71 -14.03 14.01 -10.29
N LEU A 72 -14.16 13.30 -9.16
CA LEU A 72 -14.98 12.10 -9.08
C LEU A 72 -16.43 12.51 -8.77
N PHE A 73 -17.33 12.28 -9.72
CA PHE A 73 -18.76 12.49 -9.52
C PHE A 73 -19.36 11.26 -8.84
N LEU A 74 -19.54 11.33 -7.53
CA LEU A 74 -20.22 10.28 -6.77
C LEU A 74 -21.68 10.23 -7.19
N THR A 75 -22.07 9.19 -7.92
CA THR A 75 -23.49 8.92 -8.20
C THR A 75 -24.08 8.11 -7.05
N LEU A 76 -25.37 8.30 -6.72
CA LEU A 76 -26.03 7.63 -5.59
C LEU A 76 -25.94 6.09 -5.61
N ARG A 77 -25.61 5.50 -6.75
CA ARG A 77 -25.40 4.05 -6.93
C ARG A 77 -24.09 3.55 -6.30
N GLU A 78 -23.07 4.41 -6.16
CA GLU A 78 -21.75 4.04 -5.64
C GLU A 78 -21.66 4.13 -4.11
N LEU A 79 -22.66 4.72 -3.44
CA LEU A 79 -22.67 4.91 -1.98
C LEU A 79 -23.37 3.77 -1.21
N ASN A 80 -24.08 2.88 -1.92
CA ASN A 80 -24.88 1.79 -1.34
C ASN A 80 -24.36 0.38 -1.71
N GLY A 81 -23.14 0.28 -2.22
CA GLY A 81 -22.48 -0.97 -2.61
C GLY A 81 -21.49 -1.48 -1.57
#